data_AF-A0A5C4RIE1-F1
#
_entry.id   AF-A0A5C4RIE1-F1
#
_cell.length_a   1.000
_cell.length_b   1.000
_cell.length_c   1.000
_cell.angle_alpha   90.00
_cell.angle_beta   90.00
_cell.angle_gamma   90.00
#
_symmetry.space_group_name_H-M   'P 1'
#
loop_
_entity.id
_entity.type
_entity.pdbx_description
1 polymer ?
#
loop_
_entity_poly.entity_id
_entity_poly.type
_entity_poly.pdbx_seq_one_letter_code
_entity_poly.pdbx_strand_id
1 'polypeptide(L)'
;MKEEQNKYVDDQCNACKCIHFSWRWKTANNEFLTPAEMNTDHLFHTLRVIWNNFMPAHVHVGKVKFYEFSPFYTKEYMSQAIKHLARELSTRKDMRLIHKIEIEQMLYYLTNPICQHYLKENPINERGNE
;
A
#
# COMPACT_ATOMS: atom_id res chain seq x y z
N MET A 1 3.16 -4.64 -38.65
CA MET A 1 3.71 -4.75 -37.27
C MET A 1 3.54 -3.38 -36.64
N LYS A 2 2.79 -3.29 -35.54
CA LYS A 2 2.44 -2.02 -34.90
C LYS A 2 3.48 -1.75 -33.82
N GLU A 3 4.31 -0.74 -34.02
CA GLU A 3 5.22 -0.19 -33.01
C GLU A 3 4.56 1.00 -32.29
N GLU A 4 4.91 1.09 -31.02
CA GLU A 4 4.25 1.78 -29.92
C GLU A 4 4.30 3.30 -30.04
N GLN A 5 3.14 3.93 -29.79
CA GLN A 5 3.05 5.36 -29.54
C GLN A 5 3.30 5.62 -28.05
N ASN A 6 4.51 6.11 -27.74
CA ASN A 6 4.80 6.81 -26.50
C ASN A 6 4.26 8.24 -26.60
N LYS A 7 3.26 8.59 -25.78
CA LYS A 7 2.71 9.94 -25.69
C LYS A 7 2.51 10.29 -24.22
N TYR A 8 3.59 10.77 -23.58
CA TYR A 8 3.46 11.64 -22.42
C TYR A 8 2.88 12.96 -22.92
N VAL A 9 1.68 13.30 -22.44
CA VAL A 9 1.06 14.61 -22.66
C VAL A 9 0.86 15.26 -21.31
N ASP A 10 1.37 16.48 -21.21
CA ASP A 10 1.12 17.49 -20.16
C ASP A 10 -0.33 17.53 -19.71
N ASP A 11 -0.54 17.87 -18.43
CA ASP A 11 -1.81 18.43 -17.97
C ASP A 11 -1.58 19.49 -16.88
N GLN A 12 -1.26 20.71 -17.33
CA GLN A 12 -1.82 21.90 -16.71
C GLN A 12 -3.14 22.21 -17.41
N CYS A 13 -4.26 21.92 -16.76
CA CYS A 13 -5.55 22.47 -17.15
C CYS A 13 -6.35 22.85 -15.91
N ASN A 14 -6.35 24.17 -15.64
CA ASN A 14 -7.33 24.84 -14.82
C ASN A 14 -8.74 24.48 -15.33
N ALA A 15 -9.57 23.91 -14.44
CA ALA A 15 -11.04 23.80 -14.50
C ALA A 15 -11.73 22.43 -14.81
N CYS A 16 -11.05 21.28 -14.97
CA CYS A 16 -11.72 20.08 -15.54
C CYS A 16 -11.54 18.74 -14.79
N LYS A 17 -12.65 17.96 -14.78
CA LYS A 17 -12.80 16.50 -14.70
C LYS A 17 -11.68 15.69 -14.00
N CYS A 18 -11.97 15.24 -12.77
CA CYS A 18 -11.16 14.29 -12.01
C CYS A 18 -11.04 12.95 -12.76
N ILE A 19 -9.99 12.77 -13.58
CA ILE A 19 -9.53 11.44 -13.96
C ILE A 19 -8.88 10.84 -12.71
N HIS A 20 -9.70 10.21 -11.87
CA HIS A 20 -9.21 9.32 -10.82
C HIS A 20 -8.53 8.15 -11.52
N PHE A 21 -7.22 8.24 -11.76
CA PHE A 21 -6.41 7.04 -11.96
C PHE A 21 -6.54 6.23 -10.67
N SER A 22 -7.32 5.15 -10.73
CA SER A 22 -7.42 4.21 -9.61
C SER A 22 -6.04 3.61 -9.40
N TRP A 23 -5.46 3.83 -8.22
CA TRP A 23 -4.18 3.22 -7.85
C TRP A 23 -4.27 1.69 -7.97
N ARG A 24 -3.20 1.06 -8.46
CA ARG A 24 -3.11 -0.39 -8.68
C ARG A 24 -1.84 -0.96 -8.06
N TRP A 25 -1.97 -2.17 -7.51
CA TRP A 25 -0.88 -3.00 -7.03
C TRP A 25 -0.27 -3.82 -8.18
N LYS A 26 1.01 -3.60 -8.45
CA LYS A 26 1.85 -4.45 -9.28
C LYS A 26 2.15 -5.78 -8.54
N THR A 27 1.78 -6.89 -9.13
CA THR A 27 2.08 -8.24 -8.62
C THR A 27 3.48 -8.69 -9.04
N ALA A 28 3.95 -9.80 -8.48
CA ALA A 28 5.20 -10.44 -8.90
C ALA A 28 5.19 -10.87 -10.39
N ASN A 29 4.00 -11.12 -10.96
CA ASN A 29 3.84 -11.52 -12.35
C ASN A 29 3.72 -10.31 -13.31
N ASN A 30 4.03 -9.09 -12.84
CA ASN A 30 3.86 -7.82 -13.56
C ASN A 30 2.40 -7.47 -13.92
N GLU A 31 1.41 -8.07 -13.25
CA GLU A 31 0.01 -7.69 -13.40
C GLU A 31 -0.33 -6.51 -12.49
N PHE A 32 -1.25 -5.64 -12.92
CA PHE A 32 -1.70 -4.50 -12.13
C PHE A 32 -3.14 -4.67 -11.67
N LEU A 33 -3.31 -5.00 -10.39
CA LEU A 33 -4.61 -5.26 -9.77
C LEU A 33 -5.04 -4.08 -8.92
N THR A 34 -6.32 -3.74 -8.96
CA THR A 34 -6.95 -2.90 -7.94
C THR A 34 -7.12 -3.71 -6.64
N PRO A 35 -7.14 -3.07 -5.47
CA PRO A 35 -7.40 -3.77 -4.20
C PRO A 35 -8.69 -4.62 -4.22
N ALA A 36 -9.71 -4.15 -4.95
CA ALA A 36 -10.99 -4.85 -5.09
C ALA A 36 -10.89 -6.18 -5.86
N GLU A 37 -9.95 -6.28 -6.81
CA GLU A 37 -9.68 -7.49 -7.61
C GLU A 37 -8.85 -8.53 -6.87
N MET A 38 -8.19 -8.14 -5.77
CA MET A 38 -7.38 -9.04 -4.96
C MET A 38 -8.29 -9.83 -4.01
N ASN A 39 -8.05 -11.15 -3.91
CA ASN A 39 -8.70 -11.94 -2.86
C ASN A 39 -8.26 -11.46 -1.46
N THR A 40 -9.15 -11.62 -0.47
CA THR A 40 -8.97 -11.04 0.87
C THR A 40 -7.69 -11.52 1.58
N ASP A 41 -7.31 -12.80 1.44
CA ASP A 41 -6.09 -13.33 2.04
C ASP A 41 -4.82 -12.78 1.39
N HIS A 42 -4.78 -12.69 0.06
CA HIS A 42 -3.68 -12.08 -0.67
C HIS A 42 -3.56 -10.60 -0.31
N LEU A 43 -4.68 -9.87 -0.33
CA LEU A 43 -4.73 -8.46 0.02
C LEU A 43 -4.18 -8.20 1.43
N PHE A 44 -4.60 -9.01 2.40
CA PHE A 44 -4.10 -8.97 3.76
C PHE A 44 -2.59 -9.24 3.83
N HIS A 45 -2.11 -10.32 3.21
CA HIS A 45 -0.70 -10.67 3.26
C HIS A 45 0.18 -9.64 2.56
N THR A 46 -0.28 -9.05 1.45
CA THR A 46 0.39 -7.94 0.78
C THR A 46 0.52 -6.75 1.71
N LEU A 47 -0.58 -6.31 2.35
CA LEU A 47 -0.53 -5.21 3.30
C LEU A 47 0.41 -5.51 4.47
N ARG A 48 0.35 -6.72 5.05
CA ARG A 48 1.21 -7.11 6.19
C ARG A 48 2.69 -7.07 5.83
N VAL A 49 3.05 -7.54 4.64
CA VAL A 49 4.43 -7.50 4.15
C VAL A 49 4.91 -6.06 4.04
N ILE A 50 4.14 -5.21 3.36
CA ILE A 50 4.48 -3.78 3.21
C ILE A 50 4.56 -3.12 4.59
N TRP A 51 3.56 -3.33 5.44
CA TRP A 51 3.52 -2.77 6.79
C TRP A 51 4.77 -3.12 7.60
N ASN A 52 5.10 -4.40 7.73
CA ASN A 52 6.25 -4.83 8.52
C ASN A 52 7.59 -4.36 7.92
N ASN A 53 7.68 -4.23 6.60
CA ASN A 53 8.88 -3.72 5.94
C ASN A 53 9.15 -2.23 6.20
N PHE A 54 8.09 -1.42 6.28
CA PHE A 54 8.21 0.04 6.23
C PHE A 54 7.90 0.73 7.57
N MET A 55 7.18 0.05 8.46
CA MET A 55 6.80 0.62 9.75
C MET A 55 7.85 0.36 10.84
N PRO A 56 7.88 1.18 11.91
CA PRO A 56 8.72 0.94 13.08
C PRO A 56 8.47 -0.42 13.74
N ALA A 57 9.50 -1.00 14.36
CA ALA A 57 9.43 -2.35 14.94
C ALA A 57 8.33 -2.51 16.02
N HIS A 58 8.05 -1.45 16.79
CA HIS A 58 7.05 -1.48 17.86
C HIS A 58 5.60 -1.58 17.35
N VAL A 59 5.38 -1.44 16.04
CA VAL A 59 4.05 -1.60 15.41
C VAL A 59 3.99 -2.74 14.41
N HIS A 60 5.03 -3.58 14.34
CA HIS A 60 4.98 -4.79 13.53
C HIS A 60 3.90 -5.74 14.03
N VAL A 61 3.33 -6.51 13.10
CA VAL A 61 2.27 -7.48 13.41
C VAL A 61 2.61 -8.88 12.92
N GLY A 62 2.04 -9.88 13.59
CA GLY A 62 2.18 -11.28 13.22
C GLY A 62 3.64 -11.76 13.22
N LYS A 63 3.93 -12.74 12.35
CA LYS A 63 5.31 -13.21 12.13
C LYS A 63 6.03 -12.30 11.15
N VAL A 64 6.97 -11.50 11.67
CA VAL A 64 7.75 -10.55 10.87
C VAL A 64 8.71 -11.28 9.93
N LYS A 65 8.68 -10.86 8.67
CA LYS A 65 9.66 -11.21 7.64
C LYS A 65 9.89 -9.97 6.79
N PHE A 66 11.16 -9.62 6.59
CA PHE A 66 11.56 -8.53 5.73
C PHE A 66 11.80 -9.03 4.31
N TYR A 67 11.46 -8.18 3.35
CA TYR A 67 11.60 -8.44 1.92
C TYR A 67 12.39 -7.32 1.25
N GLU A 68 13.25 -7.70 0.31
CA GLU A 68 13.85 -6.75 -0.63
C GLU A 68 12.84 -6.46 -1.74
N PHE A 69 12.56 -5.19 -1.99
CA PHE A 69 11.67 -4.78 -3.06
C PHE A 69 12.49 -4.29 -4.25
N SER A 70 11.97 -4.53 -5.47
CA SER A 70 12.59 -3.98 -6.66
C SER A 70 12.48 -2.45 -6.68
N PRO A 71 13.33 -1.75 -7.45
CA PRO A 71 13.33 -0.27 -7.54
C PRO A 71 11.99 0.34 -7.99
N PHE A 72 11.09 -0.46 -8.56
CA PHE A 72 9.73 -0.03 -8.89
C PHE A 72 8.94 0.40 -7.65
N TYR A 73 9.14 -0.25 -6.51
CA TYR A 73 8.34 -0.03 -5.31
C TYR A 73 8.91 1.12 -4.46
N THR A 74 8.69 2.35 -4.93
CA THR A 74 9.15 3.56 -4.22
C THR A 74 8.44 3.75 -2.87
N LYS A 75 9.00 4.62 -2.01
CA LYS A 75 8.40 4.99 -0.72
C LYS A 75 6.97 5.54 -0.91
N GLU A 76 6.78 6.38 -1.92
CA GLU A 76 5.49 6.99 -2.26
C GLU A 76 4.50 5.92 -2.71
N TYR A 77 4.94 4.99 -3.55
CA TYR A 77 4.11 3.88 -4.02
C TYR A 77 3.69 2.97 -2.85
N MET A 78 4.60 2.66 -1.93
CA MET A 78 4.30 1.85 -0.74
C MET A 78 3.42 2.57 0.26
N SER A 79 3.59 3.88 0.45
CA SER A 79 2.70 4.71 1.26
C SER A 79 1.27 4.72 0.69
N GLN A 80 1.14 4.85 -0.63
CA GLN A 80 -0.16 4.71 -1.30
C GLN A 80 -0.72 3.30 -1.16
N ALA A 81 0.12 2.27 -1.28
CA ALA A 81 -0.30 0.88 -1.08
C ALA A 81 -0.90 0.68 0.31
N ILE A 82 -0.24 1.12 1.38
CA ILE A 82 -0.76 1.02 2.74
C ILE A 82 -2.16 1.64 2.84
N LYS A 83 -2.35 2.85 2.30
CA LYS A 83 -3.64 3.56 2.33
C LYS A 83 -4.74 2.81 1.57
N HIS A 84 -4.45 2.40 0.33
CA HIS A 84 -5.43 1.78 -0.56
C HIS A 84 -5.81 0.37 -0.10
N LEU A 85 -4.82 -0.45 0.29
CA LEU A 85 -5.05 -1.82 0.74
C LEU A 85 -5.76 -1.84 2.10
N ALA A 86 -5.37 -0.99 3.06
CA ALA A 86 -6.01 -0.92 4.36
C ALA A 86 -7.48 -0.45 4.26
N ARG A 87 -7.76 0.54 3.39
CA ARG A 87 -9.13 0.99 3.12
C ARG A 87 -9.99 -0.12 2.52
N GLU A 88 -9.46 -0.90 1.58
CA GLU A 88 -10.22 -2.02 1.02
C GLU A 88 -10.49 -3.07 2.10
N LEU A 89 -9.47 -3.48 2.84
CA LEU A 89 -9.58 -4.46 3.93
C LEU A 89 -10.56 -4.04 5.03
N SER A 90 -10.70 -2.73 5.32
CA SER A 90 -11.67 -2.25 6.31
C SER A 90 -13.13 -2.43 5.87
N THR A 91 -13.38 -2.72 4.59
CA THR A 91 -14.72 -2.95 4.05
C THR A 91 -15.04 -4.43 3.78
N ARG A 92 -14.02 -5.30 3.78
CA ARG A 92 -14.19 -6.75 3.57
C ARG A 92 -14.88 -7.40 4.77
N LYS A 93 -15.80 -8.33 4.50
CA LYS A 93 -16.58 -9.05 5.52
C LYS A 93 -16.17 -10.52 5.67
N ASP A 94 -15.40 -11.02 4.72
CA ASP A 94 -14.94 -12.40 4.56
C ASP A 94 -13.55 -12.64 5.19
N MET A 95 -13.07 -11.72 6.03
CA MET A 95 -11.75 -11.81 6.65
C MET A 95 -11.74 -12.82 7.81
N ARG A 96 -10.68 -13.64 7.87
CA ARG A 96 -10.42 -14.54 9.00
C ARG A 96 -10.21 -13.73 10.29
N LEU A 97 -10.67 -14.26 11.42
CA LEU A 97 -10.59 -13.57 12.72
C LEU A 97 -9.16 -13.14 13.08
N ILE A 98 -8.16 -14.01 12.86
CA ILE A 98 -6.76 -13.69 13.15
C ILE A 98 -6.24 -12.53 12.30
N HIS A 99 -6.65 -12.44 11.03
CA HIS A 99 -6.28 -11.35 10.15
C HIS A 99 -6.96 -10.04 10.57
N LYS A 100 -8.22 -10.13 11.02
CA LYS A 100 -8.97 -8.96 11.50
C LYS A 100 -8.28 -8.27 12.69
N ILE A 101 -7.77 -9.06 13.64
CA ILE A 101 -7.03 -8.52 14.80
C ILE A 101 -5.78 -7.74 14.35
N GLU A 102 -4.99 -8.31 13.44
CA GLU A 102 -3.79 -7.64 12.92
C GLU A 102 -4.15 -6.37 12.13
N ILE A 103 -5.22 -6.40 11.31
CA ILE A 103 -5.69 -5.22 10.59
C ILE A 103 -6.21 -4.13 11.52
N GLU A 104 -6.93 -4.47 12.57
CA GLU A 104 -7.42 -3.50 13.57
C GLU A 104 -6.24 -2.78 14.26
N GLN A 105 -5.14 -3.48 14.54
CA GLN A 105 -3.91 -2.86 15.06
C GLN A 105 -3.30 -1.86 14.06
N MET A 106 -3.20 -2.23 12.79
CA MET A 106 -2.70 -1.33 11.73
C MET A 106 -3.60 -0.10 11.58
N LEU A 107 -4.93 -0.31 11.51
CA LEU A 107 -5.91 0.77 11.35
C LEU A 107 -5.93 1.71 12.55
N TYR A 108 -5.80 1.17 13.77
CA TYR A 108 -5.66 2.00 14.97
C TYR A 108 -4.46 2.95 14.83
N TYR A 109 -3.31 2.45 14.39
CA TYR A 109 -2.12 3.29 14.19
C TYR A 109 -2.31 4.32 13.06
N LEU A 110 -3.01 3.96 11.99
CA LEU A 110 -3.29 4.87 10.87
C LEU A 110 -4.33 5.96 11.20
N THR A 111 -5.18 5.75 12.20
CA THR A 111 -6.29 6.67 12.51
C THR A 111 -6.09 7.41 13.82
N ASN A 112 -5.22 6.92 14.71
CA ASN A 112 -4.94 7.55 15.99
C ASN A 112 -4.11 8.84 15.79
N PRO A 113 -4.61 10.02 16.23
CA PRO A 113 -3.90 11.30 16.07
C PRO A 113 -2.49 11.32 16.69
N ILE A 114 -2.27 10.60 17.79
CA ILE A 114 -0.98 10.50 18.47
C ILE A 114 0.01 9.75 17.57
N CYS A 115 -0.41 8.63 16.97
CA CYS A 115 0.40 7.85 16.04
C CYS A 115 0.67 8.61 14.74
N GLN A 116 -0.29 9.39 14.25
CA GLN A 116 -0.11 10.24 13.06
C GLN A 116 0.93 11.34 13.27
N HIS A 117 1.03 11.89 14.48
CA HIS A 117 2.10 12.83 14.81
C HIS A 117 3.48 12.16 14.73
N TYR A 118 3.61 10.95 15.28
CA TYR A 118 4.85 10.17 15.22
C TYR A 118 5.31 9.89 13.77
N LEU A 119 4.38 9.54 12.86
CA LEU A 119 4.69 9.30 11.44
C LEU A 119 5.17 10.55 10.70
N LYS A 120 4.78 11.75 11.14
CA LYS A 120 5.27 13.00 10.58
C LYS A 120 6.70 13.29 11.01
N GLU A 121 7.05 12.92 12.24
CA GLU A 121 8.38 13.13 12.81
C GLU A 121 9.38 12.03 12.45
N ASN A 122 8.88 10.82 12.17
CA ASN A 122 9.66 9.62 11.84
C ASN A 122 9.09 8.96 10.58
N PRO A 123 9.36 9.51 9.39
CA PRO A 123 8.87 8.96 8.14
C PRO A 123 9.42 7.53 7.94
N ILE A 124 8.62 6.70 7.27
CA ILE A 124 8.88 5.31 6.92
C ILE A 124 10.38 5.02 6.67
N ASN A 125 10.92 4.06 7.43
CA ASN A 125 12.36 3.79 7.57
C ASN A 125 13.05 3.46 6.22
N GLU A 126 14.28 3.93 6.04
CA GLU A 126 15.04 3.88 4.77
C GLU A 126 15.65 2.53 4.38
N ARG A 127 15.32 1.42 5.06
CA ARG A 127 15.98 0.11 4.88
C ARG A 127 15.67 -0.61 3.55
N GLY A 128 15.11 0.09 2.56
CA GLY A 128 14.71 -0.49 1.27
C GLY A 128 15.73 -0.31 0.13
N ASN A 129 16.86 0.38 0.35
CA ASN A 129 17.85 0.70 -0.68
C ASN A 129 19.30 0.54 -0.18
N GLU A 130 19.63 -0.56 0.50
CA GLU A 130 21.03 -0.98 0.72
C GLU A 130 21.28 -2.31 0.01
#